data_AF-A0A3B3X9H7-F1
#
_entry.id   AF-A0A3B3X9H7-F1
#
_cell.length_a   1.000
_cell.length_b   1.000
_cell.length_c   1.000
_cell.angle_alpha   90.00
_cell.angle_beta   90.00
_cell.angle_gamma   90.00
#
_symmetry.space_group_name_H-M   'P 1'
#
loop_
_entity.id
_entity.type
_entity.pdbx_description
1 polymer ?
#
loop_
_entity_poly.entity_id
_entity_poly.type
_entity_poly.pdbx_seq_one_letter_code
_entity_poly.pdbx_strand_id
1 'polypeptide(L)'
;ISSFPYLKKRIQVVEQQSTEMNPIEVAIDEMSRKVSELNQLCNMEEVDMIRLQLKLQGSVSVKVSAPPEKKKKDTNTPRFGFIAADWSFLGEYNKKSETKFAEACGQALDVNERLIKEDQLEYQEEMRAHYRDMLTELSGIMNEQVSHHNET
;
A
#
# COMPACT_ATOMS: atom_id res chain seq x y z
N ILE A 1 -32.09 1.87 23.09
CA ILE A 1 -31.00 1.98 22.09
C ILE A 1 -31.54 2.85 20.96
N SER A 2 -30.93 4.01 20.70
CA SER A 2 -31.27 4.86 19.56
C SER A 2 -30.31 4.53 18.42
N SER A 3 -30.82 4.37 17.19
CA SER A 3 -30.02 4.06 16.00
C SER A 3 -30.23 5.10 14.91
N PHE A 4 -29.24 5.26 14.03
CA PHE A 4 -29.40 6.08 12.83
C PHE A 4 -30.21 5.32 11.77
N PRO A 5 -31.09 6.00 11.02
CA PRO A 5 -31.46 7.41 11.14
C PRO A 5 -32.40 7.70 12.34
N TYR A 6 -32.23 8.86 13.00
CA TYR A 6 -33.00 9.27 14.19
C TYR A 6 -33.55 10.71 14.06
N LEU A 7 -34.55 11.04 14.88
CA LEU A 7 -35.19 12.37 14.92
C LEU A 7 -34.23 13.51 15.32
N LYS A 8 -33.21 13.21 16.14
CA LYS A 8 -32.16 14.16 16.51
C LYS A 8 -30.88 13.88 15.71
N LYS A 9 -30.17 14.94 15.33
CA LYS A 9 -28.85 14.86 14.64
C LYS A 9 -27.71 14.32 15.52
N ARG A 10 -27.94 14.09 16.82
CA ARG A 10 -26.95 13.59 17.78
C ARG A 10 -27.57 12.50 18.64
N ILE A 11 -26.84 11.40 18.80
CA ILE A 11 -27.18 10.30 19.72
C ILE A 11 -26.02 10.22 20.72
N GLN A 12 -26.34 10.10 22.01
CA GLN A 12 -25.32 9.93 23.05
C GLN A 12 -24.69 8.54 22.93
N VAL A 13 -23.36 8.47 22.99
CA VAL A 13 -22.62 7.21 23.08
C VAL A 13 -22.89 6.61 24.46
N VAL A 14 -23.45 5.40 24.48
CA VAL A 14 -23.81 4.69 25.72
C VAL A 14 -22.78 3.66 26.14
N GLU A 15 -21.92 3.24 25.21
CA GLU A 15 -20.88 2.23 25.40
C GLU A 15 -19.72 2.54 24.47
N GLN A 16 -18.50 2.38 24.96
CA GLN A 16 -17.27 2.54 24.19
C GLN A 16 -16.33 1.38 24.52
N GLN A 17 -15.87 0.68 23.49
CA GLN A 17 -14.82 -0.32 23.58
C GLN A 17 -13.60 0.18 22.81
N SER A 18 -12.41 -0.09 23.34
CA SER A 18 -11.14 0.26 22.70
C SER A 18 -10.26 -0.97 22.59
N THR A 19 -9.56 -1.08 21.46
CA THR A 19 -8.61 -2.16 21.19
C THR A 19 -7.32 -1.51 20.72
N GLU A 20 -6.22 -1.84 21.37
CA GLU A 20 -4.89 -1.42 20.96
C GLU A 20 -4.40 -2.33 19.84
N MET A 21 -3.88 -1.73 18.77
CA MET A 21 -3.26 -2.45 17.66
C MET A 21 -1.76 -2.24 17.74
N ASN A 22 -1.01 -3.33 17.55
CA ASN A 22 0.44 -3.25 17.45
C ASN A 22 0.84 -2.51 16.15
N PRO A 23 2.00 -1.84 16.11
CA PRO A 23 2.49 -1.15 14.91
C PRO A 23 2.44 -2.02 13.65
N ILE A 24 2.68 -3.32 13.79
CA ILE A 24 2.64 -4.27 12.66
C ILE A 24 1.19 -4.54 12.19
N GLU A 25 0.24 -4.66 13.12
CA GLU A 25 -1.18 -4.84 12.78
C GLU A 25 -1.71 -3.59 12.06
N VAL A 26 -1.22 -2.40 12.45
CA VAL A 26 -1.51 -1.14 11.76
C VAL A 26 -0.94 -1.16 10.33
N ALA A 27 0.30 -1.61 10.13
CA ALA A 27 0.90 -1.72 8.80
C ALA A 27 0.15 -2.72 7.90
N ILE A 28 -0.28 -3.86 8.45
CA ILE A 28 -1.07 -4.87 7.75
C ILE A 28 -2.45 -4.33 7.37
N ASP A 29 -3.15 -3.66 8.30
CA ASP A 29 -4.46 -3.07 8.03
C ASP A 29 -4.36 -1.97 6.97
N GLU A 30 -3.33 -1.12 7.05
CA GLU A 30 -3.09 -0.10 6.02
C GLU A 30 -2.85 -0.72 4.64
N MET A 31 -2.02 -1.77 4.55
CA MET A 31 -1.78 -2.48 3.29
C MET A 31 -3.06 -3.16 2.78
N SER A 32 -3.82 -3.82 3.65
CA SER A 32 -5.06 -4.49 3.29
C SER A 32 -6.11 -3.49 2.77
N ARG A 33 -6.19 -2.30 3.36
CA ARG A 33 -7.03 -1.21 2.87
C ARG A 33 -6.58 -0.73 1.50
N LYS A 34 -5.27 -0.50 1.29
CA LYS A 34 -4.75 -0.10 -0.02
C LYS A 34 -5.07 -1.13 -1.11
N VAL A 35 -4.89 -2.43 -0.82
CA VAL A 35 -5.29 -3.52 -1.72
C VAL A 35 -6.78 -3.46 -2.04
N SER A 36 -7.62 -3.32 -1.01
CA SER A 36 -9.07 -3.28 -1.19
C SER A 36 -9.50 -2.08 -2.03
N GLU A 37 -8.95 -0.89 -1.77
CA GLU A 37 -9.25 0.32 -2.53
C GLU A 37 -8.82 0.21 -4.00
N LEU A 38 -7.60 -0.28 -4.27
CA LEU A 38 -7.12 -0.48 -5.64
C LEU A 38 -7.99 -1.49 -6.40
N ASN A 39 -8.31 -2.62 -5.77
CA ASN A 39 -9.18 -3.63 -6.37
C ASN A 39 -10.59 -3.10 -6.62
N GLN A 40 -11.15 -2.30 -5.71
CA GLN A 40 -12.46 -1.67 -5.92
C GLN A 40 -12.42 -0.76 -7.14
N LEU A 41 -11.42 0.11 -7.26
CA LEU A 41 -11.29 1.03 -8.39
C LEU A 41 -11.12 0.28 -9.72
N CYS A 42 -10.38 -0.83 -9.73
CA CYS A 42 -10.17 -1.65 -10.93
C CYS A 42 -11.44 -2.41 -11.38
N ASN A 43 -12.36 -2.69 -10.46
CA ASN A 43 -13.57 -3.48 -10.73
C ASN A 43 -14.83 -2.60 -10.89
N MET A 44 -14.71 -1.27 -10.93
CA MET A 44 -15.84 -0.39 -11.23
C MET A 44 -16.26 -0.52 -12.70
N GLU A 45 -17.57 -0.45 -12.97
CA GLU A 45 -18.12 -0.49 -14.33
C GLU A 45 -17.63 0.70 -15.17
N GLU A 46 -17.49 1.87 -14.55
CA GLU A 46 -16.83 3.04 -15.12
C GLU A 46 -15.65 3.42 -14.21
N VAL A 47 -14.44 3.21 -14.70
CA VAL A 47 -13.22 3.43 -13.92
C VAL A 47 -12.85 4.91 -13.95
N ASP A 48 -12.84 5.54 -12.77
CA ASP A 48 -12.31 6.90 -12.61
C ASP A 48 -10.77 6.86 -12.71
N MET A 49 -10.28 7.17 -13.92
CA MET A 49 -8.86 7.16 -14.25
C MET A 49 -8.03 8.02 -13.29
N ILE A 50 -8.50 9.21 -12.91
CA ILE A 50 -7.74 10.12 -12.05
C ILE A 50 -7.63 9.56 -10.63
N ARG A 51 -8.71 8.99 -10.10
CA ARG A 51 -8.67 8.31 -8.80
C ARG A 51 -7.79 7.07 -8.82
N LEU A 52 -7.86 6.27 -9.89
CA LEU A 52 -6.99 5.11 -10.07
C LEU A 52 -5.52 5.54 -10.10
N GLN A 53 -5.16 6.53 -10.92
CA GLN A 53 -3.80 7.03 -11.04
C GLN A 53 -3.27 7.59 -9.70
N LEU A 54 -4.07 8.38 -8.99
CA LEU A 54 -3.69 8.94 -7.69
C LEU A 54 -3.39 7.84 -6.66
N LYS A 55 -4.24 6.81 -6.60
CA LYS A 55 -4.09 5.69 -5.66
C LYS A 55 -2.95 4.75 -6.05
N LEU A 56 -2.78 4.49 -7.34
CA LEU A 56 -1.69 3.68 -7.88
C LEU A 56 -0.34 4.35 -7.64
N GLN A 57 -0.21 5.63 -7.99
CA GLN A 57 1.00 6.40 -7.75
C GLN A 57 1.32 6.46 -6.25
N GLY A 58 0.33 6.71 -5.40
CA GLY A 58 0.48 6.68 -3.94
C GLY A 58 0.80 5.30 -3.36
N SER A 59 0.71 4.23 -4.16
CA SER A 59 1.05 2.86 -3.78
C SER A 59 2.46 2.46 -4.25
N VAL A 60 2.83 2.80 -5.49
CA VAL A 60 4.12 2.38 -6.08
C VAL A 60 5.21 3.46 -6.00
N SER A 61 4.85 4.73 -5.82
CA SER A 61 5.77 5.88 -5.88
C SER A 61 5.99 6.55 -4.52
N VAL A 62 5.73 5.86 -3.40
CA VAL A 62 5.92 6.42 -2.05
C VAL A 62 7.40 6.75 -1.83
N LYS A 63 7.77 8.00 -2.06
CA LYS A 63 9.01 8.60 -1.55
C LYS A 63 8.64 9.22 -0.21
N VAL A 64 9.02 8.56 0.89
CA VAL A 64 8.77 9.08 2.24
C VAL A 64 9.22 10.54 2.31
N SER A 65 8.35 11.42 2.79
CA SER A 65 8.64 12.83 3.06
C SER A 65 9.64 12.94 4.22
N ALA A 66 10.90 12.59 3.99
CA ALA A 66 11.96 12.93 4.91
C ALA A 66 12.17 14.46 4.84
N PRO A 67 12.32 15.14 6.00
CA PRO A 67 12.67 16.55 6.04
C PRO A 67 13.89 16.83 5.14
N PRO A 68 13.91 17.96 4.42
CA PRO A 68 14.95 18.26 3.43
C PRO A 68 16.37 18.26 4.01
N GLU A 69 16.54 18.40 5.32
CA GLU A 69 17.84 18.42 5.99
C GLU A 69 18.54 17.06 6.08
N LYS A 70 17.85 15.94 5.83
CA LYS A 70 18.47 14.59 5.74
C LYS A 70 18.76 14.14 4.30
N LYS A 71 18.64 15.03 3.30
CA LYS A 71 18.92 14.74 1.87
C LYS A 71 20.41 14.72 1.50
N LYS A 72 21.30 14.53 2.46
CA LYS A 72 22.71 14.26 2.19
C LYS A 72 23.08 12.99 2.93
N LYS A 73 23.22 11.91 2.15
CA LYS A 73 23.86 10.62 2.52
C LYS A 73 22.98 9.43 2.85
N ASP A 74 21.72 9.38 2.42
CA ASP A 74 21.01 8.10 2.35
C ASP A 74 20.11 8.02 1.12
N THR A 75 20.72 7.66 -0.02
CA THR A 75 20.00 7.13 -1.18
C THR A 75 19.57 5.68 -0.98
N ASN A 76 19.82 5.11 0.21
CA ASN A 76 19.65 3.70 0.54
C ASN A 76 18.57 3.46 1.61
N THR A 77 17.78 4.47 1.97
CA THR A 77 16.57 4.21 2.76
C THR A 77 15.56 3.50 1.86
N PRO A 78 15.17 2.24 2.15
CA PRO A 78 14.20 1.54 1.32
C PRO A 78 12.91 2.39 1.27
N ARG A 79 12.23 2.46 0.12
CA ARG A 79 10.95 3.19 0.00
C ARG A 79 9.92 2.59 0.97
N PHE A 80 10.09 1.30 1.23
CA PHE A 80 9.37 0.52 2.22
C PHE A 80 10.11 0.36 3.55
N GLY A 81 11.17 1.13 3.85
CA GLY A 81 12.07 0.85 4.98
C GLY A 81 11.42 0.87 6.37
N PHE A 82 10.40 1.72 6.55
CA PHE A 82 9.57 1.70 7.76
C PHE A 82 8.67 0.46 7.85
N ILE A 83 8.26 -0.09 6.71
CA ILE A 83 7.41 -1.26 6.62
C ILE A 83 8.26 -2.54 6.65
N ALA A 84 9.47 -2.51 6.10
CA ALA A 84 10.46 -3.59 6.05
C ALA A 84 10.99 -3.99 7.43
N ALA A 85 11.31 -3.01 8.29
CA ALA A 85 11.76 -3.28 9.65
C ALA A 85 10.70 -4.01 10.50
N ASP A 86 9.41 -3.69 10.25
CA ASP A 86 8.26 -4.28 10.92
C ASP A 86 7.80 -5.60 10.26
N TRP A 87 8.10 -5.82 8.98
CA TRP A 87 7.72 -7.03 8.23
C TRP A 87 8.62 -8.25 8.46
N SER A 88 9.85 -8.04 8.93
CA SER A 88 10.80 -9.12 9.26
C SER A 88 10.33 -10.07 10.37
N PHE A 89 9.34 -9.68 11.18
CA PHE A 89 8.98 -10.40 12.40
C PHE A 89 7.85 -11.45 12.24
N LEU A 90 7.14 -11.50 11.12
CA LEU A 90 5.83 -12.22 11.02
C LEU A 90 5.67 -13.25 9.89
N GLY A 91 6.74 -13.60 9.17
CA GLY A 91 6.78 -14.79 8.29
C GLY A 91 5.66 -14.88 7.24
N GLU A 92 4.99 -16.04 7.14
CA GLU A 92 4.08 -16.40 6.02
C GLU A 92 2.89 -15.46 5.79
N TYR A 93 2.41 -14.75 6.82
CA TYR A 93 1.26 -13.84 6.69
C TYR A 93 1.61 -12.56 5.90
N ASN A 94 2.84 -12.06 6.06
CA ASN A 94 3.34 -10.91 5.31
C ASN A 94 3.53 -11.27 3.84
N LYS A 95 4.08 -12.44 3.54
CA LYS A 95 4.22 -12.94 2.17
C LYS A 95 2.88 -12.95 1.42
N LYS A 96 1.78 -13.33 2.08
CA LYS A 96 0.43 -13.30 1.46
C LYS A 96 -0.07 -11.88 1.24
N SER A 97 0.19 -10.95 2.14
CA SER A 97 -0.27 -9.55 2.05
C SER A 97 0.54 -8.77 1.00
N GLU A 98 1.85 -8.96 0.97
CA GLU A 98 2.77 -8.40 -0.03
C GLU A 98 2.44 -8.90 -1.45
N THR A 99 2.18 -10.21 -1.59
CA THR A 99 1.77 -10.78 -2.88
C THR A 99 0.47 -10.16 -3.37
N LYS A 100 -0.55 -10.07 -2.50
CA LYS A 100 -1.83 -9.43 -2.86
C LYS A 100 -1.68 -7.95 -3.22
N PHE A 101 -0.75 -7.24 -2.57
CA PHE A 101 -0.46 -5.85 -2.88
C PHE A 101 0.24 -5.68 -4.23
N ALA A 102 1.24 -6.51 -4.50
CA ALA A 102 1.87 -6.59 -5.81
C ALA A 102 0.85 -6.89 -6.92
N GLU A 103 -0.01 -7.90 -6.71
CA GLU A 103 -1.08 -8.28 -7.65
C GLU A 103 -2.05 -7.13 -7.91
N ALA A 104 -2.53 -6.45 -6.86
CA ALA A 104 -3.44 -5.32 -6.99
C ALA A 104 -2.81 -4.12 -7.74
N CYS A 105 -1.54 -3.82 -7.46
CA CYS A 105 -0.79 -2.79 -8.18
C CYS A 105 -0.58 -3.15 -9.66
N GLY A 106 -0.28 -4.42 -9.96
CA GLY A 106 -0.17 -4.92 -11.33
C GLY A 106 -1.48 -4.82 -12.10
N GLN A 107 -2.59 -5.26 -11.49
CA GLN A 107 -3.93 -5.10 -12.07
C GLN A 107 -4.28 -3.63 -12.32
N ALA A 108 -3.97 -2.74 -11.37
CA ALA A 108 -4.20 -1.32 -11.53
C ALA A 108 -3.37 -0.69 -12.66
N LEU A 109 -2.13 -1.15 -12.88
CA LEU A 109 -1.31 -0.74 -14.02
C LEU A 109 -1.91 -1.17 -15.35
N ASP A 110 -2.40 -2.41 -15.44
CA ASP A 110 -3.02 -2.95 -16.65
C ASP A 110 -4.32 -2.23 -16.99
N VAL A 111 -5.13 -1.92 -15.98
CA VAL A 111 -6.33 -1.10 -16.14
C VAL A 111 -5.95 0.33 -16.57
N ASN A 112 -4.92 0.93 -15.95
CA ASN A 112 -4.48 2.27 -16.31
C ASN A 112 -3.99 2.33 -17.77
N GLU A 113 -3.24 1.33 -18.27
CA GLU A 113 -2.77 1.27 -19.66
C GLU A 113 -3.90 1.33 -20.69
N ARG A 114 -5.08 0.81 -20.36
CA ARG A 114 -6.25 0.84 -21.25
C ARG A 114 -6.99 2.19 -21.22
N LEU A 115 -6.77 2.98 -20.17
CA LEU A 115 -7.47 4.25 -19.93
C LEU A 115 -6.65 5.47 -20.35
N ILE A 116 -5.32 5.37 -20.36
CA ILE A 116 -4.43 6.48 -20.70
C ILE A 116 -4.60 6.94 -22.15
N LYS A 117 -4.28 8.22 -22.37
CA LYS A 117 -4.15 8.84 -23.69
C LYS A 117 -2.68 8.86 -24.12
N GLU A 118 -2.42 9.19 -25.39
CA GLU A 118 -1.08 9.21 -25.98
C GLU A 118 -0.11 10.15 -25.24
N ASP A 119 -0.62 11.25 -24.69
CA ASP A 119 0.15 12.22 -23.88
C ASP A 119 0.53 11.69 -22.48
N GLN A 120 0.00 10.54 -22.06
CA GLN A 120 0.28 9.93 -20.75
C GLN A 120 1.12 8.65 -20.83
N LEU A 121 1.68 8.32 -21.99
CA LEU A 121 2.53 7.12 -22.17
C LEU A 121 3.78 7.15 -21.28
N GLU A 122 4.47 8.30 -21.22
CA GLU A 122 5.67 8.47 -20.37
C GLU A 122 5.34 8.26 -18.89
N TYR A 123 4.19 8.76 -18.44
CA TYR A 123 3.71 8.55 -17.07
C TYR A 123 3.48 7.06 -16.77
N GLN A 124 2.85 6.32 -17.70
CA GLN A 124 2.62 4.88 -17.53
C GLN A 124 3.94 4.10 -17.46
N GLU A 125 4.93 4.47 -18.28
CA GLU A 125 6.27 3.86 -18.24
C GLU A 125 6.98 4.13 -16.91
N GLU A 126 6.89 5.35 -16.38
CA GLU A 126 7.43 5.70 -15.06
C GLU A 126 6.75 4.89 -13.95
N MET A 127 5.41 4.77 -13.96
CA MET A 127 4.68 3.94 -12.99
C MET A 127 5.07 2.46 -13.07
N ARG A 128 5.30 1.93 -14.27
CA ARG A 128 5.84 0.57 -14.46
C ARG A 128 7.25 0.42 -13.90
N ALA A 129 8.10 1.43 -14.05
CA ALA A 129 9.43 1.42 -13.44
C ALA A 129 9.34 1.40 -11.91
N HIS A 130 8.52 2.26 -11.32
CA HIS A 130 8.31 2.28 -9.87
C HIS A 130 7.72 0.97 -9.32
N TYR A 131 6.80 0.34 -10.06
CA TYR A 131 6.29 -0.97 -9.70
C TYR A 131 7.37 -2.06 -9.72
N ARG A 132 8.27 -2.06 -10.71
CA ARG A 132 9.42 -2.98 -10.74
C ARG A 132 10.40 -2.75 -9.59
N ASP A 133 10.67 -1.49 -9.25
CA ASP A 133 11.48 -1.14 -8.08
C ASP A 133 10.83 -1.71 -6.80
N MET A 134 9.53 -1.48 -6.63
CA MET A 134 8.76 -1.99 -5.50
C MET A 134 8.83 -3.52 -5.40
N LEU A 135 8.63 -4.24 -6.51
CA LEU A 135 8.76 -5.71 -6.52
C LEU A 135 10.16 -6.18 -6.11
N THR A 136 11.19 -5.45 -6.53
CA THR A 136 12.58 -5.77 -6.19
C THR A 136 12.85 -5.54 -4.71
N GLU A 137 12.35 -4.44 -4.14
CA GLU A 137 12.42 -4.16 -2.70
C GLU A 137 11.66 -5.20 -1.88
N LEU A 138 10.42 -5.54 -2.27
CA LEU A 138 9.62 -6.59 -1.64
C LEU A 138 10.31 -7.95 -1.69
N SER A 139 10.87 -8.31 -2.85
CA SER A 139 11.62 -9.56 -3.01
C SER A 139 12.91 -9.57 -2.18
N GLY A 140 13.60 -8.44 -2.04
CA GLY A 140 14.80 -8.31 -1.21
C GLY A 140 14.49 -8.58 0.27
N ILE A 141 13.43 -7.96 0.77
CA ILE A 141 12.92 -8.18 2.13
C ILE A 141 12.57 -9.67 2.33
N MET A 142 11.85 -10.28 1.39
CA MET A 142 11.47 -11.71 1.46
C MET A 142 12.69 -12.67 1.44
N ASN A 143 13.75 -12.33 0.70
CA ASN A 143 14.92 -13.19 0.56
C ASN A 143 15.90 -13.05 1.73
N GLU A 144 15.98 -11.88 2.36
CA GLU A 144 16.69 -11.68 3.63
C GLU A 144 16.08 -12.51 4.77
N GLN A 145 14.74 -12.71 4.78
CA GLN A 145 14.09 -13.57 5.78
C GLN A 145 14.48 -15.05 5.70
N VAL A 146 14.73 -15.58 4.50
CA VAL A 146 15.14 -16.99 4.31
C VAL A 146 16.56 -17.23 4.83
N SER A 147 17.42 -16.22 4.77
CA SER A 147 18.84 -16.33 5.16
C SER A 147 19.01 -16.32 6.68
N HIS A 148 18.19 -15.55 7.41
CA HIS A 148 18.23 -15.52 8.89
C HIS A 148 17.60 -16.75 9.57
N HIS A 149 16.86 -17.60 8.84
CA HIS A 149 16.23 -18.81 9.39
C HIS A 149 17.10 -20.07 9.24
N ASN A 150 18.28 -19.97 8.61
CA ASN A 150 19.18 -21.11 8.36
C ASN A 150 20.39 -21.19 9.30
N GLU A 151 20.49 -20.29 10.29
CA GLU A 151 21.48 -20.39 11.37
C GLU A 151 20.77 -20.64 12.71
N THR A 152 20.34 -21.88 12.94
CA THR A 152 20.17 -22.44 14.31
C THR A 152 20.25 -23.95 14.30
#